data_AF-A0A9D1BZ86-F1
#
_entry.id   AF-A0A9D1BZ86-F1
#
_cell.length_a   1.000
_cell.length_b   1.000
_cell.length_c   1.000
_cell.angle_alpha   90.00
_cell.angle_beta   90.00
_cell.angle_gamma   90.00
#
_symmetry.space_group_name_H-M   'P 1'
#
loop_
_entity.id
_entity.type
_entity.pdbx_description
1 polymer ?
#
loop_
_entity_poly.entity_id
_entity_poly.type
_entity_poly.pdbx_seq_one_letter_code
_entity_poly.pdbx_strand_id
1 'polypeptide(L)' 'YFVGLDVIGDYITEINVTSPTCIRELDAQFHLNIAGTLFDCLEAELAHKA' A
#
# COMPACT_ATOMS: atom_id res chain seq x y z
N TYR A 1 1.85 0.03 8.62
CA TYR A 1 0.46 -0.28 8.21
C TYR A 1 0.36 -0.20 6.69
N PHE A 2 -0.46 -1.05 6.08
CA PHE A 2 -0.75 -1.00 4.64
C PHE A 2 -2.22 -0.63 4.46
N VAL A 3 -2.51 0.46 3.73
CA VAL A 3 -3.83 1.11 3.69
C VAL A 3 -4.16 1.49 2.25
N GLY A 4 -5.41 1.26 1.84
CA GLY A 4 -5.99 1.76 0.59
C GLY A 4 -6.87 2.97 0.85
N LEU A 5 -6.80 3.97 -0.02
CA LEU A 5 -7.64 5.17 0.05
C LEU A 5 -8.54 5.22 -1.18
N ASP A 6 -9.83 5.37 -0.93
CA ASP A 6 -10.81 5.58 -1.98
C ASP A 6 -11.09 7.09 -2.05
N VAL A 7 -10.85 7.66 -3.22
CA VAL A 7 -10.94 9.10 -3.47
C VAL A 7 -11.83 9.35 -4.68
N ILE A 8 -12.81 10.25 -4.54
CA ILE A 8 -13.66 10.73 -5.63
C ILE A 8 -13.56 12.25 -5.68
N GLY A 9 -12.98 12.77 -6.76
CA GLY A 9 -12.65 14.19 -6.86
C GLY A 9 -11.64 14.59 -5.78
N ASP A 10 -11.97 15.61 -4.98
CA ASP A 10 -11.11 16.11 -3.91
C ASP A 10 -11.44 15.51 -2.52
N TYR A 11 -12.31 14.50 -2.46
CA TYR A 11 -12.80 13.93 -1.21
C TYR A 11 -12.38 12.47 -1.01
N ILE A 12 -11.89 12.15 0.19
CA ILE A 12 -11.70 10.78 0.66
C ILE A 12 -13.06 10.22 1.07
N THR A 13 -13.45 9.09 0.49
CA THR A 13 -14.72 8.44 0.77
C THR A 13 -14.56 7.24 1.72
N GLU A 14 -13.43 6.54 1.67
CA GLU A 14 -13.17 5.36 2.49
C GLU A 14 -11.68 5.17 2.79
N ILE A 15 -11.38 4.56 3.95
CA ILE A 15 -10.03 4.14 4.35
C ILE A 15 -10.03 2.64 4.61
N ASN A 16 -9.45 1.87 3.70
CA ASN A 16 -9.37 0.41 3.74
C ASN A 16 -8.11 -0.04 4.50
N VAL A 17 -8.27 -0.44 5.76
CA VAL A 17 -7.14 -0.82 6.64
C VAL A 17 -6.93 -2.32 6.82
N THR A 18 -7.92 -3.15 6.47
CA THR A 18 -7.89 -4.59 6.79
C THR A 18 -7.26 -5.41 5.67
N SER A 19 -7.71 -5.21 4.44
CA SER A 19 -7.23 -5.95 3.27
C SER A 19 -7.33 -5.10 1.99
N PRO A 20 -6.62 -3.96 1.92
CA PRO A 20 -6.60 -3.16 0.69
C PRO A 20 -5.99 -3.95 -0.47
N THR A 21 -6.53 -3.76 -1.68
CA THR A 21 -6.25 -4.56 -2.89
C THR A 21 -5.71 -3.68 -4.03
N CYS A 22 -5.83 -4.12 -5.29
CA CYS A 22 -5.45 -3.40 -6.53
C CYS A 22 -3.94 -3.28 -6.82
N ILE A 23 -3.08 -3.96 -6.06
CA ILE A 23 -1.62 -3.88 -6.26
C ILE A 23 -1.20 -4.38 -7.65
N ARG A 24 -1.80 -5.49 -8.12
CA ARG A 24 -1.40 -6.13 -9.38
C ARG A 24 -1.78 -5.27 -10.59
N GLU A 25 -2.94 -4.64 -10.51
CA GLU A 25 -3.51 -3.77 -11.53
C GLU A 25 -2.67 -2.51 -11.69
N LEU A 26 -2.18 -1.93 -10.58
CA LEU A 26 -1.29 -0.78 -10.58
C LEU A 26 0.11 -1.12 -11.08
N ASP A 27 0.68 -2.25 -10.64
CA ASP A 27 1.98 -2.72 -11.14
C ASP A 27 1.94 -2.94 -12.66
N ALA A 28 0.89 -3.58 -13.17
CA ALA A 28 0.74 -3.81 -14.61
C ALA A 28 0.63 -2.51 -15.44
N GLN A 29 -0.01 -1.47 -14.90
CA GLN A 29 -0.24 -0.20 -15.61
C GLN A 29 0.92 0.78 -15.51
N PHE A 30 1.61 0.78 -14.37
CA PHE A 30 2.59 1.82 -14.03
C PHE A 30 3.99 1.26 -13.74
N HIS A 31 4.17 -0.06 -13.84
CA HIS A 31 5.42 -0.77 -13.57
C HIS A 31 5.97 -0.47 -12.17
N LEU A 32 5.10 -0.62 -11.16
CA LEU A 32 5.36 -0.29 -9.76
C LEU A 32 5.63 -1.54 -8.93
N ASN A 33 6.71 -1.55 -8.15
CA ASN A 33 6.98 -2.63 -7.19
C ASN A 33 6.41 -2.35 -5.78
N ILE A 34 5.08 -2.19 -5.68
CA ILE A 34 4.42 -1.85 -4.40
C ILE A 34 4.64 -2.94 -3.34
N ALA A 35 4.64 -4.21 -3.76
CA ALA A 35 4.92 -5.33 -2.85
C ALA A 35 6.34 -5.22 -2.25
N GLY A 36 7.34 -4.91 -3.07
CA GLY A 36 8.70 -4.64 -2.61
C GLY A 36 8.74 -3.52 -1.58
N THR A 37 8.12 -2.37 -1.86
CA THR A 37 8.06 -1.25 -0.90
C THR A 37 7.44 -1.66 0.44
N LEU A 38 6.40 -2.50 0.43
CA LEU A 38 5.80 -3.00 1.67
C LEU A 38 6.79 -3.88 2.45
N PHE A 39 7.48 -4.81 1.77
CA PHE A 39 8.47 -5.67 2.41
C PHE A 39 9.66 -4.87 2.96
N ASP A 40 10.18 -3.90 2.21
CA ASP A 40 11.26 -3.00 2.67
C ASP A 40 10.87 -2.30 3.99
N CYS A 41 9.62 -1.82 4.08
CA CYS A 41 9.11 -1.19 5.30
C CYS A 41 8.99 -2.18 6.47
N LEU A 42 8.54 -3.40 6.21
CA LEU A 42 8.44 -4.44 7.24
C LEU A 42 9.81 -4.86 7.77
N GLU A 43 10.79 -5.03 6.88
CA GLU A 43 12.17 -5.35 7.24
C GLU A 43 12.79 -4.24 8.10
N ALA A 44 12.61 -2.98 7.70
CA ALA A 44 13.06 -1.83 8.50
C ALA A 44 12.39 -1.80 9.89
N GLU A 45 11.08 -2.04 9.97
CA GLU A 45 10.36 -2.06 11.25
C GLU A 45 10.86 -3.20 12.16
N LEU A 46 11.13 -4.38 11.60
CA LEU A 46 11.70 -5.50 12.34
C LEU A 46 13.11 -5.21 12.83
N ALA A 47 13.96 -4.59 12.01
CA ALA A 47 15.31 -4.19 12.39
C ALA A 47 15.32 -3.14 13.50
N HIS A 48 14.35 -2.23 13.52
CA HIS A 48 14.20 -1.22 14.59
C HIS A 48 13.69 -1.79 15.92
N LYS A 49 13.07 -2.97 15.91
CA LYS A 49 12.54 -3.64 17.11
C LYS A 49 13.54 -4.59 17.77
N ALA A 50 14.64 -4.91 17.08
CA ALA A 50 15.75 -5.71 17.61
C ALA A 50 16.71 -4.84 18.43
#